data_AF-A0A2V6TAJ5-F1
#
_entry.id   AF-A0A2V6TAJ5-F1
#
_cell.length_a   1.000
_cell.length_b   1.000
_cell.length_c   1.000
_cell.angle_alpha   90.00
_cell.angle_beta   90.00
_cell.angle_gamma   90.00
#
_symmetry.space_group_name_H-M   'P 1'
#
loop_
_entity.id
_entity.type
_entity.pdbx_description
1 polymer ?
#
loop_
_entity_poly.entity_id
_entity_poly.type
_entity_poly.pdbx_seq_one_letter_code
_entity_poly.pdbx_strand_id
1 'polypeptide(L)'
;MARPYGLTEAVSFGSSSSGDPDSGELIADALGVRLTIFARHAWRAATFPEVPFVASDAKGEDVYFKGAEAQLGGRVLLTGFHGDRVWDKRAATNEDLVRGDQSGLSLSEYRLWVGFLHCPLPFAGVRQARAIGAISRSRDMAPWDSGGHYSRPICRRILEEAGVPRDAFGRWKKTASVLFFAQEGFLSPASLVDYRTWLDHHAPEWHRRGLVPPTLSADDPDPWRGPRHATARLLEGLAHMAPRRLWYLRSAAQRIVILGRRERLFRHLFPWALERAKQRYAATVALEPPPQPPAPLAAGLPG
;
A
#
# COMPACT_ATOMS: atom_id res chain seq x y z
N MET A 1 -20.19 -17.37 -6.58
CA MET A 1 -19.07 -16.58 -6.01
C MET A 1 -19.58 -15.60 -4.95
N ALA A 2 -18.72 -15.00 -4.11
CA ALA A 2 -18.92 -14.30 -2.81
C ALA A 2 -20.22 -13.50 -2.51
N ARG A 3 -21.04 -13.16 -3.51
CA ARG A 3 -22.29 -12.40 -3.38
C ARG A 3 -23.35 -13.04 -2.45
N PRO A 4 -23.62 -14.37 -2.46
CA PRO A 4 -24.49 -15.03 -1.48
C PRO A 4 -23.99 -14.91 -0.03
N TYR A 5 -22.72 -14.57 0.17
CA TYR A 5 -22.09 -14.38 1.48
C TYR A 5 -21.95 -12.89 1.86
N GLY A 6 -22.67 -12.00 1.17
CA GLY A 6 -22.76 -10.57 1.51
C GLY A 6 -21.81 -9.64 0.75
N LEU A 7 -20.88 -10.16 -0.07
CA LEU A 7 -19.98 -9.33 -0.87
C LEU A 7 -20.71 -8.81 -2.12
N THR A 8 -21.35 -7.65 -1.97
CA THR A 8 -22.14 -7.00 -3.02
C THR A 8 -21.50 -5.73 -3.59
N GLU A 9 -20.42 -5.25 -2.96
CA GLU A 9 -19.77 -3.98 -3.29
C GLU A 9 -18.26 -4.16 -3.36
N ALA A 10 -17.62 -3.40 -4.26
CA ALA A 10 -16.18 -3.32 -4.42
C ALA A 10 -15.75 -1.87 -4.70
N VAL A 11 -14.55 -1.52 -4.24
CA VAL A 11 -13.88 -0.27 -4.58
C VAL A 11 -12.65 -0.57 -5.44
N SER A 12 -12.38 0.29 -6.42
CA SER A 12 -11.21 0.18 -7.28
C SER A 12 -10.64 1.56 -7.62
N PHE A 13 -9.46 1.57 -8.21
CA PHE A 13 -8.74 2.78 -8.61
C PHE A 13 -8.49 2.72 -10.11
N GLY A 14 -8.96 3.72 -10.85
CA GLY A 14 -9.10 3.62 -12.31
C GLY A 14 -7.78 3.41 -13.08
N SER A 15 -6.64 3.76 -12.48
CA SER A 15 -5.33 3.65 -13.11
C SER A 15 -4.26 3.09 -12.17
N SER A 16 -3.29 2.41 -12.78
CA SER A 16 -2.06 1.98 -12.12
C SER A 16 -1.14 3.18 -11.81
N SER A 17 -0.03 2.92 -11.13
CA SER A 17 1.05 3.88 -10.91
C SER A 17 1.73 4.33 -12.20
N SER A 18 1.66 3.55 -13.28
CA SER A 18 2.12 3.93 -14.63
C SER A 18 1.07 4.70 -15.43
N GLY A 19 -0.16 4.83 -14.92
CA GLY A 19 -1.27 5.49 -15.60
C GLY A 19 -2.10 4.56 -16.49
N ASP A 20 -1.72 3.29 -16.62
CA ASP A 20 -2.47 2.33 -17.42
C ASP A 20 -3.85 2.07 -16.80
N PRO A 21 -4.94 2.02 -17.59
CA PRO A 21 -6.26 1.65 -17.09
C PRO A 21 -6.24 0.26 -16.44
N ASP A 22 -6.80 0.14 -15.23
CA ASP A 22 -6.84 -1.12 -14.48
C ASP A 22 -7.95 -1.15 -13.42
N SER A 23 -9.19 -0.87 -13.83
CA SER A 23 -10.32 -0.68 -12.91
C SER A 23 -10.97 -1.98 -12.44
N GLY A 24 -10.84 -3.09 -13.18
CA GLY A 24 -11.52 -4.35 -12.87
C GLY A 24 -13.02 -4.37 -13.17
N GLU A 25 -13.54 -3.40 -13.92
CA GLU A 25 -14.97 -3.28 -14.28
C GLU A 25 -15.56 -4.55 -14.89
N LEU A 26 -14.87 -5.16 -15.86
CA LEU A 26 -15.32 -6.39 -16.52
C LEU A 26 -15.49 -7.55 -15.52
N ILE A 27 -14.64 -7.61 -14.50
CA ILE A 27 -14.72 -8.65 -13.47
C ILE A 27 -15.90 -8.35 -12.54
N ALA A 28 -16.10 -7.10 -12.15
CA ALA A 28 -17.20 -6.71 -11.27
C ALA A 28 -18.57 -6.95 -11.94
N ASP A 29 -18.69 -6.62 -13.23
CA ASP A 29 -19.90 -6.84 -14.02
C ASP A 29 -20.25 -8.33 -14.14
N ALA A 30 -19.27 -9.16 -14.54
CA ALA A 30 -19.45 -10.62 -14.63
C ALA A 30 -19.85 -11.27 -13.30
N LEU A 31 -19.37 -10.74 -12.16
CA LEU A 31 -19.70 -11.24 -10.83
C LEU A 31 -20.96 -10.59 -10.22
N GLY A 32 -21.54 -9.58 -10.89
CA GLY A 32 -22.67 -8.80 -10.41
C GLY A 32 -22.37 -8.08 -9.08
N VAL A 33 -21.17 -7.54 -8.94
CA VAL A 33 -20.71 -6.76 -7.78
C VAL A 33 -20.76 -5.28 -8.15
N ARG A 34 -21.35 -4.43 -7.30
CA ARG A 34 -21.37 -2.98 -7.52
C ARG A 34 -19.97 -2.42 -7.35
N LEU A 35 -19.40 -1.86 -8.41
CA LEU A 35 -18.07 -1.26 -8.41
C LEU A 35 -18.15 0.26 -8.27
N THR A 36 -17.40 0.83 -7.34
CA THR A 36 -17.12 2.27 -7.30
C THR A 36 -15.64 2.51 -7.62
N ILE A 37 -15.38 3.36 -8.62
CA ILE A 37 -14.03 3.64 -9.10
C ILE A 37 -13.61 5.02 -8.63
N PHE A 38 -12.45 5.10 -7.98
CA PHE A 38 -11.86 6.33 -7.49
C PHE A 38 -10.65 6.73 -8.34
N ALA A 39 -10.43 8.05 -8.44
CA ALA A 39 -9.17 8.54 -8.95
C ALA A 39 -8.05 8.19 -7.97
N ARG A 40 -6.95 7.60 -8.45
CA ARG A 40 -5.79 7.22 -7.63
C ARG A 40 -5.21 8.39 -6.82
N HIS A 41 -5.37 9.63 -7.30
CA HIS A 41 -4.88 10.84 -6.67
C HIS A 41 -5.93 11.63 -5.87
N ALA A 42 -7.14 11.09 -5.70
CA ALA A 42 -8.24 11.77 -4.97
C ALA A 42 -7.86 12.14 -3.53
N TRP A 43 -6.93 11.38 -2.92
CA TRP A 43 -6.41 11.64 -1.58
C TRP A 43 -5.77 13.02 -1.42
N ARG A 44 -5.24 13.63 -2.49
CA ARG A 44 -4.54 14.93 -2.44
C ARG A 44 -5.46 16.09 -2.04
N ALA A 45 -6.77 15.94 -2.19
CA ALA A 45 -7.75 16.96 -1.84
C ALA A 45 -8.05 17.00 -0.33
N ALA A 46 -7.73 15.93 0.40
CA ALA A 46 -7.94 15.88 1.84
C ALA A 46 -6.82 16.62 2.60
N THR A 47 -7.12 17.03 3.82
CA THR A 47 -6.16 17.62 4.75
C THR A 47 -5.42 16.51 5.51
N PHE A 48 -4.09 16.58 5.53
CA PHE A 48 -3.21 15.59 6.18
C PHE A 48 -3.47 14.11 5.83
N PRO A 49 -3.75 13.76 4.55
CA PRO A 49 -4.16 12.43 4.15
C PRO A 49 -3.07 11.37 4.38
N GLU A 50 -1.79 11.74 4.33
CA GLU A 50 -0.65 10.84 4.41
C GLU A 50 -0.36 10.39 5.84
N VAL A 51 -0.75 11.19 6.83
CA VAL A 51 -0.37 11.01 8.24
C VAL A 51 -0.64 9.58 8.74
N PRO A 52 -1.87 9.03 8.67
CA PRO A 52 -2.11 7.70 9.21
C PRO A 52 -1.33 6.61 8.43
N PHE A 53 -1.16 6.80 7.13
CA PHE A 53 -0.46 5.82 6.30
C PHE A 53 1.04 5.80 6.60
N VAL A 54 1.68 6.97 6.67
CA VAL A 54 3.10 7.07 6.97
C VAL A 54 3.39 6.68 8.42
N ALA A 55 2.54 7.08 9.38
CA ALA A 55 2.71 6.71 10.79
C ALA A 55 2.66 5.19 11.02
N SER A 56 2.06 4.42 10.11
CA SER A 56 1.95 2.96 10.21
C SER A 56 3.22 2.22 9.79
N ASP A 57 3.89 2.64 8.72
CA ASP A 57 4.97 1.85 8.09
C ASP A 57 6.17 2.66 7.57
N ALA A 58 6.19 3.96 7.87
CA ALA A 58 7.17 4.94 7.38
C ALA A 58 7.19 5.15 5.84
N LYS A 59 6.21 4.61 5.10
CA LYS A 59 6.15 4.74 3.64
C LYS A 59 4.84 5.26 3.09
N GLY A 60 3.71 4.88 3.69
CA GLY A 60 2.38 5.33 3.30
C GLY A 60 1.92 4.89 1.89
N GLU A 61 2.39 3.73 1.42
CA GLU A 61 2.20 3.29 0.03
C GLU A 61 0.73 3.13 -0.40
N ASP A 62 -0.16 2.91 0.57
CA ASP A 62 -1.60 2.70 0.34
C ASP A 62 -2.46 3.96 0.54
N VAL A 63 -1.86 5.17 0.60
CA VAL A 63 -2.60 6.45 0.76
C VAL A 63 -3.71 6.65 -0.26
N TYR A 64 -3.63 5.99 -1.42
CA TYR A 64 -4.67 6.05 -2.45
C TYR A 64 -6.03 5.53 -1.96
N PHE A 65 -6.08 4.69 -0.91
CA PHE A 65 -7.32 4.29 -0.25
C PHE A 65 -8.08 5.44 0.42
N LYS A 66 -7.42 6.57 0.72
CA LYS A 66 -8.08 7.76 1.29
C LYS A 66 -9.19 8.30 0.38
N GLY A 67 -9.08 8.11 -0.94
CA GLY A 67 -10.14 8.49 -1.89
C GLY A 67 -11.47 7.75 -1.67
N ALA A 68 -11.42 6.56 -1.07
CA ALA A 68 -12.58 5.70 -0.81
C ALA A 68 -13.03 5.71 0.66
N GLU A 69 -12.58 6.67 1.47
CA GLU A 69 -12.80 6.71 2.92
C GLU A 69 -14.27 6.53 3.32
N ALA A 70 -15.18 7.24 2.64
CA ALA A 70 -16.62 7.20 2.93
C ALA A 70 -17.25 5.80 2.73
N GLN A 71 -16.61 4.94 1.95
CA GLN A 71 -17.06 3.58 1.63
C GLN A 71 -16.48 2.53 2.57
N LEU A 72 -15.57 2.89 3.48
CA LEU A 72 -14.87 1.95 4.33
C LEU A 72 -15.41 1.89 5.76
N GLY A 73 -15.86 3.01 6.33
CA GLY A 73 -16.31 3.08 7.72
C GLY A 73 -17.36 2.02 8.08
N GLY A 74 -17.17 1.34 9.20
CA GLY A 74 -18.07 0.30 9.72
C GLY A 74 -18.10 -1.00 8.91
N ARG A 75 -17.18 -1.20 7.97
CA ARG A 75 -17.20 -2.34 7.03
C ARG A 75 -15.96 -3.24 7.16
N VAL A 76 -16.04 -4.40 6.53
CA VAL A 76 -14.90 -5.32 6.35
C VAL A 76 -14.34 -5.12 4.95
N LEU A 77 -13.09 -4.65 4.86
CA LEU A 77 -12.36 -4.51 3.61
C LEU A 77 -11.57 -5.79 3.33
N LEU A 78 -12.00 -6.54 2.30
CA LEU A 78 -11.23 -7.67 1.77
C LEU A 78 -10.19 -7.15 0.76
N THR A 79 -8.92 -7.49 0.95
CA THR A 79 -7.87 -7.14 -0.03
C THR A 79 -7.09 -8.35 -0.51
N GLY A 80 -6.48 -8.21 -1.68
CA GLY A 80 -5.60 -9.23 -2.28
C GLY A 80 -4.13 -9.13 -1.89
N PHE A 81 -3.79 -8.42 -0.80
CA PHE A 81 -2.38 -8.24 -0.39
C PHE A 81 -1.69 -9.58 -0.18
N HIS A 82 -0.43 -9.68 -0.59
CA HIS A 82 0.38 -10.91 -0.61
C HIS A 82 -0.11 -12.02 -1.56
N GLY A 83 -1.22 -11.81 -2.28
CA GLY A 83 -1.76 -12.78 -3.23
C GLY A 83 -0.85 -13.07 -4.43
N ASP A 84 0.09 -12.16 -4.74
CA ASP A 84 1.08 -12.36 -5.79
C ASP A 84 2.18 -13.37 -5.43
N ARG A 85 2.32 -13.70 -4.15
CA ARG A 85 3.19 -14.79 -3.69
C ARG A 85 2.37 -16.06 -3.45
N VAL A 86 1.25 -15.95 -2.73
CA VAL A 86 0.45 -17.12 -2.32
C VAL A 86 -0.13 -17.88 -3.52
N TRP A 87 -0.62 -17.15 -4.53
CA TRP A 87 -1.32 -17.76 -5.67
C TRP A 87 -0.43 -18.03 -6.88
N ASP A 88 0.84 -17.64 -6.82
CA ASP A 88 1.78 -17.83 -7.93
C ASP A 88 2.28 -19.29 -7.94
N LYS A 89 2.01 -19.99 -9.06
CA LYS A 89 2.45 -21.38 -9.29
C LYS A 89 3.96 -21.57 -9.09
N ARG A 90 4.74 -20.51 -9.35
CA ARG A 90 6.21 -20.49 -9.33
C ARG A 90 6.80 -19.87 -8.07
N ALA A 91 5.97 -19.40 -7.13
CA ALA A 91 6.48 -18.87 -5.87
C ALA A 91 7.23 -19.97 -5.11
N ALA A 92 8.39 -19.61 -4.56
CA ALA A 92 9.09 -20.46 -3.61
C ALA A 92 8.22 -20.59 -2.35
N THR A 93 8.06 -21.81 -1.87
CA THR A 93 7.33 -22.11 -0.63
C THR A 93 8.33 -22.56 0.42
N ASN A 94 8.31 -21.92 1.58
CA ASN A 94 9.05 -22.30 2.78
C ASN A 94 8.08 -22.46 3.96
N GLU A 95 8.57 -23.05 5.05
CA GLU A 95 7.78 -23.23 6.28
C GLU A 95 7.50 -21.88 6.96
N ASP A 96 8.40 -20.91 6.78
CA ASP A 96 8.24 -19.56 7.28
C ASP A 96 7.38 -18.69 6.36
N LEU A 97 6.56 -17.83 6.96
CA LEU A 97 5.86 -16.78 6.22
C LEU A 97 6.83 -15.66 5.81
N VAL A 98 7.55 -15.85 4.70
CA VAL A 98 8.46 -14.83 4.18
C VAL A 98 7.71 -13.80 3.35
N ARG A 99 7.69 -12.58 3.86
CA ARG A 99 7.13 -11.42 3.17
C ARG A 99 8.20 -10.74 2.32
N GLY A 100 7.90 -10.51 1.05
CA GLY A 100 8.76 -9.74 0.14
C GLY A 100 8.52 -8.23 0.21
N ASP A 101 7.41 -7.79 0.81
CA ASP A 101 7.03 -6.39 0.94
C ASP A 101 6.14 -6.14 2.16
N GLN A 102 5.85 -4.86 2.39
CA GLN A 102 5.01 -4.36 3.48
C GLN A 102 3.57 -4.08 3.01
N SER A 103 3.10 -4.71 1.92
CA SER A 103 1.75 -4.47 1.37
C SER A 103 0.67 -4.47 2.44
N GLY A 104 -0.15 -3.42 2.47
CA GLY A 104 -1.24 -3.24 3.42
C GLY A 104 -0.84 -2.83 4.83
N LEU A 105 0.45 -2.78 5.16
CA LEU A 105 0.91 -2.35 6.48
C LEU A 105 0.56 -0.88 6.73
N SER A 106 0.61 -0.03 5.68
CA SER A 106 0.23 1.38 5.78
C SER A 106 -1.25 1.61 6.10
N LEU A 107 -2.11 0.58 6.06
CA LEU A 107 -3.51 0.70 6.47
C LEU A 107 -3.71 0.56 8.00
N SER A 108 -2.68 0.21 8.76
CA SER A 108 -2.81 -0.19 10.18
C SER A 108 -3.39 0.89 11.08
N GLU A 109 -2.94 2.13 10.91
CA GLU A 109 -3.44 3.31 11.61
C GLU A 109 -4.69 3.88 10.93
N TYR A 110 -4.67 3.92 9.59
CA TYR A 110 -5.77 4.47 8.79
C TYR A 110 -7.10 3.76 9.06
N ARG A 111 -7.07 2.43 9.22
CA ARG A 111 -8.27 1.64 9.54
C ARG A 111 -8.87 1.99 10.91
N LEU A 112 -8.06 2.43 11.86
CA LEU A 112 -8.53 2.88 13.17
C LEU A 112 -9.18 4.24 13.07
N TRP A 113 -8.61 5.14 12.26
CA TRP A 113 -9.15 6.49 12.08
C TRP A 113 -10.50 6.51 11.36
N VAL A 114 -10.68 5.60 10.41
CA VAL A 114 -11.91 5.48 9.61
C VAL A 114 -12.89 4.49 10.24
N GLY A 115 -12.41 3.55 11.05
CA GLY A 115 -13.23 2.55 11.73
C GLY A 115 -13.65 1.38 10.83
N PHE A 116 -12.70 0.72 10.17
CA PHE A 116 -12.96 -0.47 9.34
C PHE A 116 -12.07 -1.65 9.70
N LEU A 117 -12.53 -2.87 9.40
CA LEU A 117 -11.75 -4.09 9.57
C LEU A 117 -11.02 -4.45 8.28
N HIS A 118 -9.70 -4.50 8.32
CA HIS A 118 -8.89 -4.92 7.18
C HIS A 118 -8.63 -6.43 7.22
N CYS A 119 -9.08 -7.14 6.18
CA CYS A 119 -8.93 -8.58 6.04
C CYS A 119 -8.21 -8.92 4.71
N PRO A 120 -6.87 -9.04 4.71
CA PRO A 120 -6.13 -9.43 3.52
C PRO A 120 -6.25 -10.94 3.30
N LEU A 121 -7.17 -11.33 2.41
CA LEU A 121 -7.63 -12.71 2.23
C LEU A 121 -6.50 -13.74 1.98
N PRO A 122 -5.43 -13.44 1.21
CA PRO A 122 -4.34 -14.39 1.00
C PRO A 122 -3.64 -14.84 2.30
N PHE A 123 -3.68 -14.03 3.37
CA PHE A 123 -3.10 -14.42 4.66
C PHE A 123 -3.94 -15.45 5.41
N ALA A 124 -5.23 -15.62 5.11
CA ALA A 124 -6.08 -16.62 5.78
C ALA A 124 -5.60 -18.06 5.54
N GLY A 125 -4.99 -18.32 4.39
CA GLY A 125 -4.50 -19.66 4.00
C GLY A 125 -2.98 -19.77 3.86
N VAL A 126 -2.22 -18.73 4.20
CA VAL A 126 -0.81 -18.65 3.79
C VAL A 126 0.08 -19.73 4.38
N ARG A 127 -0.24 -20.25 5.57
CA ARG A 127 0.46 -21.40 6.16
C ARG A 127 0.34 -22.69 5.34
N GLN A 128 -0.62 -22.73 4.42
CA GLN A 128 -0.81 -23.84 3.48
C GLN A 128 -0.14 -23.57 2.12
N ALA A 129 0.81 -22.63 2.03
CA ALA A 129 1.48 -22.27 0.77
C ALA A 129 2.04 -23.48 0.01
N ARG A 130 2.58 -24.49 0.71
CA ARG A 130 3.04 -25.74 0.08
C ARG A 130 1.90 -26.50 -0.61
N ALA A 131 0.76 -26.65 0.05
CA ALA A 131 -0.42 -27.33 -0.49
C ALA A 131 -1.03 -26.52 -1.64
N ILE A 132 -1.16 -25.19 -1.47
CA ILE A 132 -1.63 -24.26 -2.52
C ILE A 132 -0.72 -24.36 -3.77
N GLY A 133 0.59 -24.39 -3.57
CA GLY A 133 1.56 -24.57 -4.66
C GLY A 133 1.46 -25.95 -5.32
N ALA A 134 1.22 -27.02 -4.56
CA ALA A 134 1.01 -28.36 -5.10
C ALA A 134 -0.26 -28.43 -5.97
N ILE A 135 -1.38 -27.88 -5.49
CA ILE A 135 -2.63 -27.77 -6.26
C ILE A 135 -2.38 -26.94 -7.53
N SER A 136 -1.74 -25.78 -7.42
CA SER A 136 -1.43 -24.91 -8.58
C SER A 136 -0.56 -25.60 -9.64
N ARG A 137 0.22 -26.63 -9.25
CA ARG A 137 1.07 -27.42 -10.16
C ARG A 137 0.48 -28.76 -10.60
N SER A 138 -0.72 -29.10 -10.13
CA SER A 138 -1.41 -30.34 -10.51
C SER A 138 -1.78 -30.34 -12.00
N ARG A 139 -1.98 -31.55 -12.56
CA ARG A 139 -2.48 -31.72 -13.93
C ARG A 139 -3.87 -31.13 -14.11
N ASP A 140 -4.71 -31.21 -13.07
CA ASP A 140 -6.07 -30.67 -13.07
C ASP A 140 -6.09 -29.15 -13.28
N MET A 141 -5.01 -28.44 -12.90
CA MET A 141 -4.90 -26.99 -13.12
C MET A 141 -4.40 -26.60 -14.51
N ALA A 142 -4.01 -27.56 -15.36
CA ALA A 142 -3.45 -27.28 -16.69
C ALA A 142 -4.35 -26.39 -17.58
N PRO A 143 -5.70 -26.54 -17.60
CA PRO A 143 -6.57 -25.69 -18.42
C PRO A 143 -6.51 -24.20 -18.04
N TRP A 144 -6.18 -23.88 -16.80
CA TRP A 144 -6.13 -22.52 -16.25
C TRP A 144 -4.71 -21.98 -16.06
N ASP A 145 -3.71 -22.74 -16.49
CA ASP A 145 -2.33 -22.26 -16.54
C ASP A 145 -2.12 -21.38 -17.78
N SER A 146 -1.58 -20.18 -17.58
CA SER A 146 -1.21 -19.27 -18.67
C SER A 146 0.16 -19.57 -19.27
N GLY A 147 0.94 -20.49 -18.69
CA GLY A 147 2.29 -20.86 -19.14
C GLY A 147 3.37 -19.77 -18.92
N GLY A 148 2.96 -18.51 -18.72
CA GLY A 148 3.83 -17.36 -18.54
C GLY A 148 4.40 -17.21 -17.13
N HIS A 149 5.22 -16.16 -16.94
CA HIS A 149 5.80 -15.79 -15.64
C HIS A 149 4.79 -15.25 -14.62
N TYR A 150 3.55 -14.98 -15.05
CA TYR A 150 2.45 -14.54 -14.22
C TYR A 150 1.30 -15.54 -14.37
N SER A 151 1.38 -16.65 -13.63
CA SER A 151 0.40 -17.73 -13.67
C SER A 151 -0.18 -18.00 -12.28
N ARG A 152 -1.51 -17.90 -12.18
CA ARG A 152 -2.30 -18.14 -10.96
C ARG A 152 -3.50 -19.07 -11.26
N PRO A 153 -3.25 -20.37 -11.51
CA PRO A 153 -4.27 -21.27 -12.05
C PRO A 153 -5.51 -21.40 -11.16
N ILE A 154 -5.32 -21.47 -9.83
CA ILE A 154 -6.45 -21.56 -8.87
C ILE A 154 -7.35 -20.32 -9.00
N CYS A 155 -6.78 -19.11 -8.98
CA CYS A 155 -7.56 -17.88 -9.11
C CYS A 155 -8.27 -17.81 -10.46
N ARG A 156 -7.59 -18.19 -11.54
CA ARG A 156 -8.16 -18.18 -12.88
C ARG A 156 -9.31 -19.17 -13.01
N ARG A 157 -9.17 -20.37 -12.45
CA ARG A 157 -10.26 -21.36 -12.37
C ARG A 157 -11.48 -20.81 -11.68
N ILE A 158 -11.31 -20.27 -10.47
CA ILE A 158 -12.42 -19.71 -9.66
C ILE A 158 -13.18 -18.62 -10.44
N LEU A 159 -12.45 -17.76 -11.15
CA LEU A 159 -13.06 -16.66 -11.90
C LEU A 159 -13.73 -17.14 -13.20
N GLU A 160 -13.07 -17.99 -13.98
CA GLU A 160 -13.63 -18.52 -15.23
C GLU A 160 -14.87 -19.39 -14.99
N GLU A 161 -14.86 -20.24 -13.96
CA GLU A 161 -16.04 -21.03 -13.55
C GLU A 161 -17.18 -20.13 -13.03
N ALA A 162 -16.88 -18.92 -12.59
CA ALA A 162 -17.86 -17.91 -12.20
C ALA A 162 -18.33 -17.02 -13.36
N GLY A 163 -17.92 -17.31 -14.60
CA GLY A 163 -18.34 -16.59 -15.80
C GLY A 163 -17.46 -15.40 -16.17
N VAL A 164 -16.33 -15.18 -15.50
CA VAL A 164 -15.40 -14.10 -15.85
C VAL A 164 -14.62 -14.49 -17.12
N PRO A 165 -14.59 -13.64 -18.17
CA PRO A 165 -13.82 -13.91 -19.38
C PRO A 165 -12.33 -14.13 -19.09
N ARG A 166 -11.72 -15.10 -19.77
CA ARG A 166 -10.32 -15.49 -19.57
C ARG A 166 -9.33 -14.33 -19.73
N ASP A 167 -9.63 -13.43 -20.65
CA ASP A 167 -8.84 -12.25 -20.96
C ASP A 167 -8.99 -11.11 -19.96
N ALA A 168 -10.09 -11.08 -19.20
CA ALA A 168 -10.38 -10.05 -18.21
C ALA A 168 -9.52 -10.16 -16.94
N PHE A 169 -8.96 -11.35 -16.64
CA PHE A 169 -8.17 -11.57 -15.42
C PHE A 169 -6.66 -11.68 -15.65
N GLY A 170 -5.94 -10.74 -15.03
CA GLY A 170 -4.58 -10.91 -14.50
C GLY A 170 -3.58 -11.51 -15.49
N ARG A 171 -3.16 -10.71 -16.48
CA ARG A 171 -2.13 -11.08 -17.47
C ARG A 171 -0.72 -10.68 -17.05
N TRP A 172 -0.58 -9.56 -16.35
CA TRP A 172 0.66 -9.07 -15.75
C TRP A 172 0.37 -8.29 -14.46
N LYS A 173 1.40 -8.07 -13.64
CA LYS A 173 1.29 -7.28 -12.40
C LYS A 173 1.25 -5.80 -12.74
N LYS A 174 0.26 -5.09 -12.19
CA LYS A 174 0.21 -3.63 -12.13
C LYS A 174 0.24 -3.20 -10.66
N THR A 175 0.79 -2.01 -10.41
CA THR A 175 0.96 -1.47 -9.05
C THR A 175 0.06 -0.27 -8.89
N ALA A 176 -0.64 -0.15 -7.75
CA ALA A 176 -1.40 1.06 -7.40
C ALA A 176 -0.66 1.93 -6.36
N SER A 177 0.34 1.38 -5.67
CA SER A 177 1.09 2.02 -4.59
C SER A 177 1.63 3.40 -4.95
N VAL A 178 1.55 4.33 -4.00
CA VAL A 178 2.14 5.68 -4.07
C VAL A 178 3.50 5.65 -3.40
N LEU A 179 4.56 5.93 -4.16
CA LEU A 179 5.93 5.93 -3.64
C LEU A 179 6.36 7.36 -3.31
N PHE A 180 6.11 7.83 -2.09
CA PHE A 180 6.45 9.19 -1.68
C PHE A 180 7.93 9.53 -1.85
N PHE A 181 8.82 8.56 -1.60
CA PHE A 181 10.26 8.77 -1.78
C PHE A 181 10.69 8.99 -3.23
N ALA A 182 9.83 8.72 -4.22
CA ALA A 182 10.16 8.79 -5.64
C ALA A 182 9.33 9.81 -6.43
N GLN A 183 8.44 10.56 -5.78
CA GLN A 183 7.54 11.52 -6.43
C GLN A 183 7.90 12.95 -6.08
N GLU A 184 7.88 13.83 -7.08
CA GLU A 184 7.86 15.27 -6.84
C GLU A 184 6.50 15.68 -6.25
N GLY A 185 6.50 16.64 -5.32
CA GLY A 185 5.28 17.02 -4.60
C GLY A 185 4.66 15.83 -3.84
N PHE A 186 5.50 15.04 -3.17
CA PHE A 186 5.10 13.79 -2.50
C PHE A 186 4.02 13.98 -1.42
N LEU A 187 3.90 15.18 -0.85
CA LEU A 187 2.82 15.54 0.07
C LEU A 187 1.74 16.38 -0.62
N SER A 188 0.53 16.30 -0.08
CA SER A 188 -0.55 17.25 -0.30
C SER A 188 -0.12 18.64 0.18
N PRO A 189 -0.72 19.72 -0.38
CA PRO A 189 -0.29 21.08 -0.06
C PRO A 189 -0.30 21.40 1.43
N ALA A 190 -1.36 21.02 2.15
CA ALA A 190 -1.48 21.25 3.58
C ALA A 190 -0.40 20.49 4.38
N SER A 191 -0.19 19.21 4.07
CA SER A 191 0.86 18.39 4.69
C SER A 191 2.26 18.94 4.44
N LEU A 192 2.52 19.47 3.24
CA LEU A 192 3.82 20.03 2.92
C LEU A 192 4.13 21.29 3.74
N VAL A 193 3.16 22.20 3.86
CA VAL A 193 3.31 23.41 4.70
C VAL A 193 3.55 23.01 6.15
N ASP A 194 2.75 22.08 6.65
CA ASP A 194 2.85 21.62 8.02
C ASP A 194 4.17 20.93 8.33
N TYR A 195 4.61 20.07 7.41
CA TYR A 195 5.87 19.38 7.51
C TYR A 195 7.06 20.34 7.50
N ARG A 196 6.99 21.43 6.72
CA ARG A 196 7.99 22.52 6.76
C ARG A 196 8.08 23.14 8.15
N THR A 197 6.95 23.56 8.69
CA THR A 197 6.89 24.14 10.03
C THR A 197 7.44 23.17 11.08
N TRP A 198 7.15 21.87 10.93
CA TRP A 198 7.68 20.84 11.82
C TRP A 198 9.21 20.73 11.76
N LEU A 199 9.83 20.76 10.56
CA LEU A 199 11.29 20.77 10.44
C LEU A 199 11.91 22.03 11.04
N ASP A 200 11.32 23.20 10.79
CA ASP A 200 11.82 24.47 11.32
C ASP A 200 11.77 24.48 12.86
N HIS A 201 10.67 23.98 13.45
CA HIS A 201 10.52 23.85 14.89
C HIS A 201 11.59 22.93 15.52
N HIS A 202 11.99 21.88 14.83
CA HIS A 202 13.00 20.92 15.31
C HIS A 202 14.45 21.31 14.96
N ALA A 203 14.66 22.32 14.10
CA ALA A 203 15.97 22.85 13.74
C ALA A 203 16.90 23.11 14.94
N PRO A 204 16.45 23.75 16.04
CA PRO A 204 17.31 23.98 17.20
C PRO A 204 17.81 22.70 17.89
N GLU A 205 17.04 21.61 17.87
CA GLU A 205 17.47 20.33 18.44
C GLU A 205 18.60 19.69 17.62
N TRP A 206 18.49 19.70 16.29
CA TRP A 206 19.57 19.22 15.43
C TRP A 206 20.87 19.98 15.67
N HIS A 207 20.81 21.33 15.73
CA HIS A 207 21.98 22.14 16.03
C HIS A 207 22.60 21.80 17.39
N ARG A 208 21.78 21.64 18.44
CA ARG A 208 22.26 21.21 19.78
C ARG A 208 22.98 19.86 19.76
N ARG A 209 22.62 18.98 18.82
CA ARG A 209 23.23 17.67 18.60
C ARG A 209 24.41 17.70 17.62
N GLY A 210 24.81 18.88 17.14
CA GLY A 210 25.87 19.04 16.14
C GLY A 210 25.48 18.54 14.74
N LEU A 211 24.18 18.44 14.45
CA LEU A 211 23.64 18.00 13.17
C LEU A 211 23.13 19.20 12.36
N VAL A 212 23.22 19.11 11.03
CA VAL A 212 22.63 20.10 10.11
C VAL A 212 21.14 19.77 9.91
N PRO A 213 20.21 20.70 10.16
CA PRO A 213 18.80 20.46 9.91
C PRO A 213 18.53 20.21 8.43
N PRO A 214 17.56 19.34 8.09
CA PRO A 214 17.08 19.20 6.73
C PRO A 214 16.44 20.51 6.25
N THR A 215 17.00 21.13 5.20
CA THR A 215 16.43 22.33 4.58
C THR A 215 15.41 21.99 3.50
N LEU A 216 14.27 22.69 3.52
CA LEU A 216 13.18 22.59 2.55
C LEU A 216 13.20 23.73 1.52
N SER A 217 14.33 24.42 1.37
CA SER A 217 14.42 25.54 0.43
C SER A 217 14.13 25.04 -0.98
N ALA A 218 13.07 25.55 -1.59
CA ALA A 218 12.79 25.36 -3.02
C ALA A 218 13.97 25.84 -3.90
N ASP A 219 14.82 26.68 -3.31
CA ASP A 219 16.00 27.29 -3.91
C ASP A 219 17.33 26.61 -3.54
N ASP A 220 17.35 25.41 -2.93
CA ASP A 220 18.58 24.61 -2.94
C ASP A 220 18.64 23.93 -4.31
N PRO A 221 19.32 24.54 -5.30
CA PRO A 221 19.37 24.01 -6.63
C PRO A 221 20.35 22.87 -6.51
N ASP A 222 19.90 21.64 -6.19
CA ASP A 222 20.78 20.49 -6.32
C ASP A 222 21.15 20.45 -7.81
N PRO A 223 22.35 20.96 -8.19
CA PRO A 223 22.68 21.17 -9.59
C PRO A 223 22.89 19.83 -10.28
N TRP A 224 23.00 18.78 -9.47
CA TRP A 224 23.05 17.39 -9.87
C TRP A 224 21.67 16.75 -9.98
N ARG A 225 20.55 17.41 -9.64
CA ARG A 225 19.20 16.82 -9.71
C ARG A 225 18.82 16.45 -11.14
N GLY A 226 18.96 17.40 -12.07
CA GLY A 226 18.75 17.20 -13.50
C GLY A 226 19.72 16.16 -14.09
N PRO A 227 21.05 16.33 -13.92
CA PRO A 227 22.04 15.36 -14.35
C PRO A 227 21.80 13.96 -13.78
N ARG A 228 21.54 13.79 -12.48
CA ARG A 228 21.23 12.48 -11.87
C ARG A 228 19.96 11.87 -12.43
N HIS A 229 18.93 12.66 -12.72
CA HIS A 229 17.71 12.15 -13.37
C HIS A 229 18.00 11.69 -14.81
N ALA A 230 18.77 12.45 -15.57
CA ALA A 230 19.16 12.09 -16.93
C ALA A 230 20.07 10.85 -16.95
N THR A 231 21.09 10.79 -16.09
CA THR A 231 21.96 9.64 -15.90
C THR A 231 21.16 8.42 -15.43
N ALA A 232 20.20 8.60 -14.52
CA ALA A 232 19.32 7.54 -14.08
C ALA A 232 18.47 6.97 -15.22
N ARG A 233 17.85 7.82 -16.06
CA ARG A 233 17.07 7.37 -17.22
C ARG A 233 17.95 6.65 -18.26
N LEU A 234 19.16 7.15 -18.48
CA LEU A 234 20.11 6.54 -19.41
C LEU A 234 20.61 5.18 -18.90
N LEU A 235 20.95 5.08 -17.61
CA LEU A 235 21.31 3.82 -16.96
C LEU A 235 20.13 2.84 -16.90
N GLU A 236 18.91 3.31 -16.73
CA GLU A 236 17.69 2.50 -16.74
C GLU A 236 17.41 1.93 -18.14
N GLY A 237 17.60 2.72 -19.20
CA GLY A 237 17.53 2.26 -20.59
C GLY A 237 18.61 1.21 -20.91
N LEU A 238 19.86 1.48 -20.53
CA LEU A 238 20.97 0.53 -20.70
C LEU A 238 20.76 -0.76 -19.89
N ALA A 239 20.18 -0.67 -18.69
CA ALA A 239 19.85 -1.82 -17.86
C ALA A 239 18.74 -2.72 -18.45
N HIS A 240 17.85 -2.16 -19.29
CA HIS A 240 16.86 -2.94 -20.03
C HIS A 240 17.47 -3.66 -21.25
N MET A 241 18.58 -3.14 -21.79
CA MET A 241 19.32 -3.74 -22.91
C MET A 241 20.44 -4.69 -22.47
N ALA A 242 20.83 -4.66 -21.19
CA ALA A 242 21.95 -5.47 -20.69
C ALA A 242 21.64 -6.98 -20.68
N PRO A 243 22.57 -7.84 -21.16
CA PRO A 243 22.41 -9.30 -21.12
C PRO A 243 22.21 -9.82 -19.68
N ARG A 244 21.43 -10.90 -19.52
CA ARG A 244 21.13 -11.55 -18.22
C ARG A 244 22.37 -11.83 -17.33
N ARG A 245 23.56 -11.99 -17.92
CA ARG A 245 24.83 -12.26 -17.22
C ARG A 245 25.43 -11.03 -16.49
N LEU A 246 24.94 -9.82 -16.75
CA LEU A 246 25.40 -8.57 -16.11
C LEU A 246 24.39 -8.02 -15.08
N TRP A 247 23.59 -8.91 -14.48
CA TRP A 247 22.54 -8.56 -13.51
C TRP A 247 23.03 -7.74 -12.31
N TYR A 248 24.29 -7.88 -11.91
CA TYR A 248 24.90 -7.08 -10.84
C TYR A 248 25.10 -5.61 -11.23
N LEU A 249 25.46 -5.31 -12.49
CA LEU A 249 25.54 -3.93 -13.00
C LEU A 249 24.16 -3.30 -13.09
N ARG A 250 23.15 -4.06 -13.50
CA ARG A 250 21.74 -3.63 -13.47
C ARG A 250 21.27 -3.32 -12.04
N SER A 251 21.64 -4.16 -11.08
CA SER A 251 21.32 -3.96 -9.66
C SER A 251 22.04 -2.75 -9.07
N ALA A 252 23.30 -2.52 -9.41
CA ALA A 252 24.07 -1.36 -8.98
C ALA A 252 23.52 -0.05 -9.61
N ALA A 253 23.24 -0.07 -10.92
CA ALA A 253 22.62 1.04 -11.63
C ALA A 253 21.25 1.40 -11.04
N GLN A 254 20.39 0.40 -10.77
CA GLN A 254 19.10 0.61 -10.10
C GLN A 254 19.27 1.19 -8.69
N ARG A 255 20.26 0.75 -7.92
CA ARG A 255 20.55 1.35 -6.59
C ARG A 255 20.97 2.81 -6.70
N ILE A 256 21.81 3.16 -7.68
CA ILE A 256 22.24 4.55 -7.93
C ILE A 256 21.05 5.41 -8.37
N VAL A 257 20.19 4.89 -9.25
CA VAL A 257 18.93 5.55 -9.66
C VAL A 257 18.01 5.77 -8.46
N ILE A 258 17.80 4.75 -7.63
CA ILE A 258 16.95 4.83 -6.43
C ILE A 258 17.51 5.84 -5.44
N LEU A 259 18.83 5.83 -5.19
CA LEU A 259 19.50 6.78 -4.31
C LEU A 259 19.43 8.22 -4.87
N GLY A 260 19.57 8.39 -6.19
CA GLY A 260 19.52 9.69 -6.87
C GLY A 260 18.11 10.27 -7.00
N ARG A 261 17.06 9.44 -6.96
CA ARG A 261 15.65 9.86 -7.01
C ARG A 261 14.99 9.95 -5.63
N ARG A 262 15.66 9.51 -4.56
CA ARG A 262 15.11 9.54 -3.20
C ARG A 262 14.95 10.98 -2.73
N GLU A 263 13.72 11.35 -2.44
CA GLU A 263 13.40 12.60 -1.76
C GLU A 263 14.15 12.65 -0.42
N ARG A 264 15.11 13.57 -0.30
CA ARG A 264 15.99 13.68 0.88
C ARG A 264 15.20 13.93 2.14
N LEU A 265 14.05 14.58 1.98
CA LEU A 265 13.17 14.97 3.05
C LEU A 265 12.28 13.81 3.50
N PHE A 266 12.11 12.77 2.69
CA PHE A 266 11.30 11.61 3.05
C PHE A 266 11.76 10.94 4.36
N ARG A 267 13.06 10.99 4.68
CA ARG A 267 13.63 10.35 5.88
C ARG A 267 13.07 10.89 7.21
N HIS A 268 12.56 12.13 7.24
CA HIS A 268 11.98 12.73 8.45
C HIS A 268 10.45 12.73 8.44
N LEU A 269 9.83 12.14 7.41
CA LEU A 269 8.38 12.10 7.28
C LEU A 269 7.73 11.21 8.34
N PHE A 270 8.39 10.11 8.71
CA PHE A 270 7.86 9.19 9.72
C PHE A 270 7.72 9.83 11.11
N PRO A 271 8.76 10.47 11.69
CA PRO A 271 8.62 11.21 12.94
C PRO A 271 7.51 12.28 12.92
N TRP A 272 7.43 13.09 11.85
CA TRP A 272 6.37 14.08 11.68
C TRP A 272 4.97 13.46 11.70
N ALA A 273 4.76 12.42 10.90
CA ALA A 273 3.47 11.72 10.83
C ALA A 273 3.10 11.09 12.18
N LEU A 274 4.08 10.51 12.88
CA LEU A 274 3.88 9.92 14.19
C LEU A 274 3.46 10.96 15.25
N GLU A 275 4.09 12.13 15.27
CA GLU A 275 3.69 13.23 16.16
C GLU A 275 2.27 13.72 15.87
N ARG A 276 1.93 13.87 14.59
CA ARG A 276 0.56 14.24 14.18
C ARG A 276 -0.46 13.19 14.59
N ALA A 277 -0.14 11.90 14.45
CA ALA A 277 -1.00 10.82 14.90
C ALA A 277 -1.20 10.84 16.43
N LYS A 278 -0.13 11.08 17.20
CA LYS A 278 -0.21 11.24 18.67
C LYS A 278 -1.11 12.39 19.07
N GLN A 279 -1.01 13.54 18.41
CA GLN A 279 -1.84 14.72 18.68
C GLN A 279 -3.33 14.41 18.50
N ARG A 280 -3.69 13.66 17.45
CA ARG A 280 -5.07 13.21 17.24
C ARG A 280 -5.59 12.41 18.42
N TYR A 281 -4.85 11.41 18.89
CA TYR A 281 -5.26 10.60 20.04
C TYR A 281 -5.33 11.40 21.34
N ALA A 282 -4.38 12.29 21.58
CA ALA A 282 -4.42 13.16 22.76
C ALA A 282 -5.68 14.04 22.77
N ALA A 283 -6.06 14.57 21.61
CA ALA A 283 -7.31 15.32 21.45
C ALA A 283 -8.55 14.45 21.69
N THR A 284 -8.56 13.19 21.22
CA THR A 284 -9.67 12.25 21.47
C THR A 284 -9.83 11.95 22.96
N VAL A 285 -8.73 11.64 23.66
CA VAL A 285 -8.76 11.35 25.11
C VAL A 285 -9.24 12.56 25.90
N ALA A 286 -8.85 13.77 25.50
CA ALA A 286 -9.32 15.00 26.14
C ALA A 286 -10.83 15.26 26.00
N LEU A 287 -11.49 14.61 25.04
CA LEU A 287 -12.93 14.73 24.79
C LEU A 287 -13.76 13.64 25.48
N GLU A 288 -13.15 12.55 25.97
CA GLU A 288 -13.89 11.51 26.69
C GLU A 288 -14.17 11.92 28.14
N PRO A 289 -15.43 11.84 28.62
CA PRO A 289 -15.71 12.02 30.04
C PRO A 289 -15.01 10.92 30.85
N PRO A 290 -14.59 11.22 32.09
CA PRO A 290 -13.91 10.24 32.94
C PRO A 290 -14.77 8.98 33.07
N PRO A 291 -14.16 7.78 33.07
CA PRO A 291 -14.90 6.53 33.19
C PRO A 291 -15.75 6.57 34.45
N GLN A 292 -17.06 6.34 34.29
CA GLN A 292 -17.93 6.26 35.46
C GLN A 292 -17.46 5.11 36.35
N PRO A 293 -17.39 5.32 37.68
CA PRO A 293 -17.06 4.24 38.59
C PRO A 293 -18.05 3.08 38.38
N PRO A 294 -17.58 1.82 38.43
CA PRO A 294 -18.46 0.68 38.26
C PRO A 294 -19.62 0.77 39.25
N ALA A 295 -20.84 0.59 38.76
CA ALA A 295 -22.03 0.57 39.60
C ALA A 295 -21.83 -0.47 40.72
N PRO A 296 -22.12 -0.14 41.99
CA PRO A 296 -21.95 -1.08 43.09
C PRO A 296 -22.76 -2.34 42.76
N LEU A 297 -22.08 -3.48 42.76
CA LEU A 297 -22.70 -4.80 42.66
C LEU A 297 -23.79 -4.87 43.73
N ALA A 298 -25.04 -4.93 43.30
CA ALA A 298 -26.16 -5.14 44.20
C ALA A 298 -25.90 -6.46 44.96
N ALA A 299 -25.62 -6.34 46.24
CA ALA A 299 -25.46 -7.46 47.14
C ALA A 299 -26.83 -8.13 47.32
N GLY A 300 -27.19 -9.00 46.39
CA GLY A 300 -28.29 -9.94 46.54
C GLY A 300 -27.86 -11.05 47.48
N LEU A 301 -28.19 -10.93 48.76
CA LEU A 301 -28.26 -12.08 49.67
C LEU A 301 -29.68 -12.65 49.58
N PRO A 302 -29.89 -13.90 49.12
CA PRO A 302 -31.11 -14.62 49.42
C PRO A 302 -31.03 -15.14 50.86
N GLY A 303 -31.99 -14.74 51.69
CA GLY A 303 -32.37 -15.43 52.92
C GLY A 303 -33.45 -16.47 52.66
#